data_AF-A0A377DDJ4-F1
#
_entry.id   AF-A0A377DDJ4-F1
#
_cell.length_a   1.000
_cell.length_b   1.000
_cell.length_c   1.000
_cell.angle_alpha   90.00
_cell.angle_beta   90.00
_cell.angle_gamma   90.00
#
_symmetry.space_group_name_H-M   'P 1'
#
loop_
_entity.id
_entity.type
_entity.pdbx_description
1 polymer ?
#
loop_
_entity_poly.entity_id
_entity_poly.type
_entity_poly.pdbx_seq_one_letter_code
_entity_poly.pdbx_strand_id
1 'polypeptide(L)'
;MVTISDQHIRGALNVPLKGVRYVLRVADDIIGPTGDVMTLNGHYPYTEKVHSTKYHFTIIFNPPPLFSFYRLIDKGFGILIFILLIACAAAFLLDRYFNKSATPEEILRRAINNGEIVPFYQPVVNGREGTLRGVEVLARWKQPHGGYISPAAFIPLAEKSG
;
A
#
# COMPACT_ATOMS: atom_id res chain seq x y z
N MET A 1 -17.26 54.11 9.16
CA MET A 1 -17.20 53.87 7.71
C MET A 1 -15.74 53.86 7.33
N VAL A 2 -15.15 52.67 7.11
CA VAL A 2 -13.73 52.57 6.72
C VAL A 2 -13.69 52.60 5.20
N THR A 3 -13.33 53.74 4.63
CA THR A 3 -13.13 53.85 3.18
C THR A 3 -11.73 53.30 2.88
N ILE A 4 -11.67 52.05 2.43
CA ILE A 4 -10.40 51.46 1.97
C ILE A 4 -10.10 52.05 0.60
N SER A 5 -8.92 52.67 0.45
CA SER A 5 -8.44 53.14 -0.85
C SER A 5 -8.27 51.96 -1.82
N ASP A 6 -8.73 52.14 -3.05
CA ASP A 6 -8.66 51.16 -4.15
C ASP A 6 -7.23 50.62 -4.38
N GLN A 7 -6.23 51.43 -4.07
CA GLN A 7 -4.81 51.09 -4.16
C GLN A 7 -4.43 49.88 -3.30
N HIS A 8 -5.02 49.73 -2.11
CA HIS A 8 -4.71 48.60 -1.21
C HIS A 8 -5.31 47.30 -1.71
N ILE A 9 -6.52 47.36 -2.28
CA ILE A 9 -7.21 46.21 -2.85
C ILE A 9 -6.48 45.75 -4.12
N ARG A 10 -6.06 46.68 -4.99
CA ARG A 10 -5.26 46.38 -6.18
C ARG A 10 -3.91 45.77 -5.83
N GLY A 11 -3.24 46.27 -4.79
CA GLY A 11 -2.00 45.68 -4.30
C GLY A 11 -2.18 44.25 -3.81
N ALA A 12 -3.27 43.97 -3.07
CA ALA A 12 -3.60 42.64 -2.59
C ALA A 12 -4.05 41.68 -3.70
N LEU A 13 -4.67 42.18 -4.77
CA LEU A 13 -5.13 41.39 -5.93
C LEU A 13 -4.08 41.25 -7.03
N ASN A 14 -2.98 42.01 -6.98
CA ASN A 14 -1.88 41.93 -7.94
C ASN A 14 -0.71 41.09 -7.41
N VAL A 15 -1.00 40.03 -6.65
CA VAL A 15 0.01 39.04 -6.26
C VAL A 15 0.23 38.09 -7.45
N PRO A 16 1.44 38.04 -8.05
CA PRO A 16 1.71 37.20 -9.20
C PRO A 16 1.81 35.73 -8.77
N LEU A 17 0.71 34.99 -8.93
CA LEU A 17 0.69 33.55 -8.76
C LEU A 17 0.89 32.90 -10.15
N LYS A 18 2.00 32.15 -10.33
CA LYS A 18 2.32 31.52 -11.62
C LYS A 18 1.21 30.56 -12.04
N GLY A 19 0.53 30.90 -13.14
CA GLY A 19 -0.54 30.08 -13.72
C GLY A 19 -1.86 30.10 -12.94
N VAL A 20 -2.02 31.01 -11.97
CA VAL A 20 -3.25 31.19 -11.20
C VAL A 20 -3.75 32.62 -11.37
N ARG A 21 -4.92 32.75 -11.98
CA ARG A 21 -5.74 33.96 -12.03
C ARG A 21 -6.86 33.84 -11.01
N TYR A 22 -7.13 34.94 -10.32
CA TYR A 22 -8.16 34.99 -9.28
C TYR A 22 -8.89 36.34 -9.34
N VAL A 23 -10.13 36.33 -8.88
CA VAL A 23 -11.01 37.49 -8.78
C VAL A 23 -11.71 37.49 -7.43
N LEU A 24 -12.02 38.67 -6.91
CA LEU A 24 -12.73 38.83 -5.65
C LEU A 24 -14.21 39.06 -5.94
N ARG A 25 -15.08 38.22 -5.43
CA ARG A 25 -16.53 38.39 -5.50
C ARG A 25 -17.05 38.98 -4.20
N VAL A 26 -17.85 40.04 -4.30
CA VAL A 26 -18.57 40.68 -3.19
C VAL A 26 -20.03 40.77 -3.62
N ALA A 27 -20.91 40.03 -2.93
CA ALA A 27 -22.32 39.87 -3.34
C ALA A 27 -22.44 39.43 -4.82
N ASP A 28 -23.00 40.28 -5.68
CA ASP A 28 -23.26 39.99 -7.10
C ASP A 28 -22.20 40.56 -8.05
N ASP A 29 -21.24 41.30 -7.49
CA ASP A 29 -20.16 41.92 -8.26
C ASP A 29 -18.85 41.15 -8.07
N ILE A 30 -18.05 41.16 -9.13
CA ILE A 30 -16.67 40.70 -9.10
C ILE A 30 -15.71 41.84 -9.35
N ILE A 31 -14.55 41.77 -8.70
CA ILE A 31 -13.47 42.72 -8.79
C ILE A 31 -12.27 41.98 -9.38
N GLY A 32 -11.87 42.40 -10.57
CA GLY A 32 -10.68 41.89 -11.24
C GLY A 32 -9.39 42.39 -10.59
N PRO A 33 -8.24 41.77 -10.92
CA PRO A 33 -6.93 42.21 -10.43
C PRO A 33 -6.56 43.63 -10.88
N THR A 34 -7.18 44.12 -11.95
CA THR A 34 -7.05 45.49 -12.45
C THR A 34 -7.96 46.50 -11.73
N GLY A 35 -8.81 46.03 -10.80
CA GLY A 35 -9.75 46.86 -10.05
C GLY A 35 -11.01 47.24 -10.82
N ASP A 36 -11.26 46.57 -11.95
CA ASP A 36 -12.49 46.60 -12.72
C ASP A 36 -13.60 45.84 -11.99
N VAL A 37 -14.80 46.42 -11.97
CA VAL A 37 -15.99 45.82 -11.34
C VAL A 37 -16.94 45.35 -12.42
N MET A 38 -17.34 44.07 -12.37
CA MET A 38 -18.30 43.48 -13.30
C MET A 38 -19.39 42.73 -12.53
N THR A 39 -20.64 42.89 -12.93
CA THR A 39 -21.75 42.10 -12.38
C THR A 39 -21.71 40.68 -12.94
N LEU A 40 -21.96 39.69 -12.08
CA LEU A 40 -21.82 38.26 -12.39
C LEU A 40 -22.93 37.73 -13.33
N ASN A 41 -22.95 38.20 -14.58
CA ASN A 41 -23.95 37.84 -15.59
C ASN A 41 -23.49 36.73 -16.57
N GLY A 42 -22.46 35.95 -16.23
CA GLY A 42 -21.91 34.94 -17.14
C GLY A 42 -21.16 33.79 -16.47
N HIS A 43 -20.89 32.75 -17.26
CA HIS A 43 -20.00 31.65 -16.87
C HIS A 43 -18.55 32.14 -16.82
N TYR A 44 -17.99 32.22 -15.62
CA TYR A 44 -16.57 32.50 -15.44
C TYR A 44 -15.75 31.21 -15.58
N PRO A 45 -14.59 31.25 -16.26
CA PRO A 45 -13.70 30.08 -16.42
C PRO A 45 -12.99 29.67 -15.12
N TYR A 46 -13.38 30.25 -13.98
CA TYR A 46 -12.84 29.99 -12.65
C TYR A 46 -13.85 29.16 -11.86
N THR A 47 -13.52 27.90 -11.61
CA THR A 47 -14.45 26.93 -11.02
C THR A 47 -14.32 26.87 -9.50
N GLU A 48 -13.13 27.15 -8.97
CA GLU A 48 -12.85 26.99 -7.54
C GLU A 48 -13.15 28.28 -6.77
N LYS A 49 -13.78 28.11 -5.60
CA LYS A 49 -14.25 29.22 -4.76
C LYS A 49 -13.84 29.00 -3.31
N VAL A 50 -13.33 30.05 -2.67
CA VAL A 50 -13.05 30.08 -1.23
C VAL A 50 -13.81 31.23 -0.61
N HIS A 51 -14.67 30.90 0.36
CA HIS A 51 -15.48 31.87 1.10
C HIS A 51 -14.74 32.36 2.33
N SER A 52 -14.81 33.68 2.61
CA SER A 52 -14.30 34.23 3.86
C SER A 52 -15.23 33.88 5.02
N THR A 53 -14.65 33.42 6.13
CA THR A 53 -15.39 33.08 7.35
C THR A 53 -15.77 34.29 8.18
N LYS A 54 -15.12 35.44 7.94
CA LYS A 54 -15.27 36.68 8.72
C LYS A 54 -16.00 37.80 7.98
N TYR A 55 -15.94 37.80 6.65
CA TYR A 55 -16.46 38.89 5.82
C TYR A 55 -17.24 38.34 4.62
N HIS A 56 -18.19 39.11 4.09
CA HIS A 56 -19.04 38.69 2.97
C HIS A 56 -18.37 38.79 1.59
N PHE A 57 -17.19 38.17 1.43
CA PHE A 57 -16.51 38.07 0.14
C PHE A 57 -16.08 36.64 -0.16
N THR A 58 -15.92 36.34 -1.45
CA THR A 58 -15.48 35.03 -1.96
C THR A 58 -14.35 35.24 -2.96
N ILE A 59 -13.28 34.47 -2.87
CA ILE A 59 -12.22 34.46 -3.88
C ILE A 59 -12.55 33.35 -4.88
N ILE A 60 -12.60 33.69 -6.17
CA ILE A 60 -12.80 32.74 -7.26
C ILE A 60 -11.47 32.63 -8.02
N PHE A 61 -10.98 31.41 -8.24
CA PHE A 61 -9.67 31.19 -8.88
C PHE A 61 -9.71 29.99 -9.83
N ASN A 62 -8.75 29.90 -10.75
CA ASN A 62 -8.53 28.66 -11.51
C ASN A 62 -7.64 27.70 -10.71
N PRO A 63 -7.93 26.39 -10.76
CA PRO A 63 -7.10 25.41 -10.08
C PRO A 63 -5.65 25.49 -10.60
N PRO A 64 -4.65 25.50 -9.70
CA PRO A 64 -3.26 25.57 -10.11
C PRO A 64 -2.88 24.35 -10.95
N PRO A 65 -1.94 24.50 -11.91
CA PRO A 65 -1.52 23.44 -12.81
C PRO A 65 -0.94 22.19 -12.13
N LEU A 66 -0.65 22.25 -10.82
CA LEU A 66 0.05 21.20 -10.08
C LEU A 66 -0.83 19.99 -9.72
N PHE A 67 -2.15 20.15 -9.53
CA PHE A 67 -3.04 19.09 -9.04
C PHE A 67 -4.13 18.68 -10.06
N SER A 68 -3.79 18.56 -11.33
CA SER A 68 -4.73 18.00 -12.32
C SER A 68 -4.50 16.49 -12.47
N PHE A 69 -5.41 15.68 -11.93
CA PHE A 69 -5.42 14.22 -12.16
C PHE A 69 -5.37 13.86 -13.64
N TYR A 70 -6.08 14.64 -14.48
CA TYR A 70 -6.05 14.47 -15.94
C TYR A 70 -4.66 14.66 -16.52
N ARG A 71 -3.91 15.68 -16.07
CA ARG A 71 -2.53 15.90 -16.55
C ARG A 71 -1.55 14.84 -16.05
N LEU A 72 -1.76 14.30 -14.85
CA LEU A 72 -0.97 13.18 -14.32
C LEU A 72 -1.18 11.91 -15.16
N ILE A 73 -2.41 11.63 -15.58
CA ILE A 73 -2.71 10.46 -16.41
C ILE A 73 -2.23 10.68 -17.85
N ASP A 74 -2.51 11.85 -18.45
CA ASP A 74 -2.22 12.14 -19.86
C ASP A 74 -0.71 12.38 -20.13
N LYS A 75 -0.01 13.03 -19.19
CA LYS A 75 1.44 13.32 -19.32
C LYS A 75 2.35 12.47 -18.44
N GLY A 76 1.79 11.75 -17.47
CA GLY A 76 2.53 10.94 -16.50
C GLY A 76 2.30 9.42 -16.65
N PHE A 77 1.66 8.98 -17.72
CA PHE A 77 1.45 7.54 -18.00
C PHE A 77 2.76 6.74 -17.92
N GLY A 78 3.86 7.29 -18.45
CA GLY A 78 5.19 6.66 -18.36
C GLY A 78 5.70 6.53 -16.92
N ILE A 79 5.44 7.52 -16.06
CA ILE A 79 5.82 7.49 -14.64
C ILE A 79 4.99 6.43 -13.90
N LEU A 80 3.70 6.31 -14.21
CA LEU A 80 2.83 5.29 -13.62
C LEU A 80 3.28 3.88 -13.99
N ILE A 81 3.60 3.63 -15.27
CA ILE A 81 4.17 2.36 -15.71
C ILE A 81 5.51 2.10 -15.01
N PHE A 82 6.37 3.09 -14.91
CA PHE A 82 7.67 2.94 -14.27
C PHE A 82 7.55 2.57 -12.78
N ILE A 83 6.65 3.23 -12.06
CA ILE A 83 6.33 2.89 -10.65
C ILE A 83 5.77 1.48 -10.55
N LEU A 84 4.86 1.10 -11.45
CA LEU A 84 4.29 -0.25 -11.48
C LEU A 84 5.37 -1.31 -11.73
N LEU A 85 6.26 -1.08 -12.68
CA LEU A 85 7.37 -1.99 -12.99
C LEU A 85 8.33 -2.14 -11.82
N ILE A 86 8.70 -1.03 -11.16
CA ILE A 86 9.54 -1.07 -9.96
C ILE A 86 8.82 -1.83 -8.83
N ALA A 87 7.53 -1.58 -8.63
CA ALA A 87 6.75 -2.26 -7.60
C ALA A 87 6.66 -3.78 -7.88
N CYS A 88 6.41 -4.17 -9.12
CA CYS A 88 6.39 -5.59 -9.53
C CYS A 88 7.77 -6.24 -9.39
N ALA A 89 8.84 -5.57 -9.81
CA ALA A 89 10.21 -6.07 -9.66
C ALA A 89 10.59 -6.22 -8.19
N ALA A 90 10.26 -5.23 -7.35
CA ALA A 90 10.49 -5.30 -5.91
C ALA A 90 9.70 -6.45 -5.27
N ALA A 91 8.41 -6.61 -5.62
CA ALA A 91 7.60 -7.72 -5.14
C ALA A 91 8.19 -9.08 -5.55
N PHE A 92 8.62 -9.22 -6.81
CA PHE A 92 9.25 -10.44 -7.31
C PHE A 92 10.58 -10.75 -6.60
N LEU A 93 11.42 -9.75 -6.37
CA LEU A 93 12.69 -9.90 -5.66
C LEU A 93 12.49 -10.24 -4.19
N LEU A 94 11.51 -9.62 -3.53
CA LEU A 94 11.16 -9.91 -2.14
C LEU A 94 10.63 -11.35 -2.00
N ASP A 95 9.73 -11.78 -2.87
CA ASP A 95 9.24 -13.16 -2.89
C ASP A 95 10.41 -14.14 -3.04
N ARG A 96 11.32 -13.88 -3.99
CA ARG A 96 12.51 -14.72 -4.21
C ARG A 96 13.50 -14.69 -3.05
N TYR A 97 13.60 -13.57 -2.33
CA TYR A 97 14.47 -13.45 -1.14
C TYR A 97 13.91 -14.24 0.04
N PHE A 98 12.60 -14.15 0.30
CA PHE A 98 11.95 -14.87 1.39
C PHE A 98 11.74 -16.36 1.09
N ASN A 99 11.56 -16.73 -0.18
CA ASN A 99 11.46 -18.14 -0.62
C ASN A 99 12.82 -18.84 -0.79
N LYS A 100 13.90 -18.32 -0.21
CA LYS A 100 15.13 -19.12 -0.12
C LYS A 100 14.86 -20.35 0.72
N SER A 101 15.03 -21.51 0.10
CA SER A 101 14.79 -22.85 0.65
C SER A 101 15.24 -22.92 2.11
N ALA A 102 14.30 -23.18 3.01
CA ALA A 102 14.64 -23.51 4.40
C ALA A 102 15.65 -24.67 4.38
N THR A 103 16.70 -24.58 5.20
CA THR A 103 17.64 -25.69 5.32
C THR A 103 16.87 -26.95 5.74
N PRO A 104 17.34 -28.16 5.37
CA PRO A 104 16.69 -29.39 5.81
C PRO A 104 16.41 -29.41 7.32
N GLU A 105 17.36 -28.91 8.11
CA GLU A 105 17.29 -28.75 9.58
C GLU A 105 16.12 -27.82 9.99
N GLU A 106 15.95 -26.69 9.31
CA GLU A 106 14.84 -25.76 9.54
C GLU A 106 13.49 -26.37 9.15
N ILE A 107 13.44 -27.15 8.06
CA ILE A 107 12.24 -27.88 7.64
C ILE A 107 11.85 -28.91 8.70
N LEU A 108 12.81 -29.69 9.20
CA LEU A 108 12.57 -30.66 10.27
C LEU A 108 12.10 -29.98 11.56
N ARG A 109 12.72 -28.85 11.95
CA ARG A 109 12.29 -28.06 13.11
C ARG A 109 10.85 -27.55 12.97
N ARG A 110 10.49 -27.04 11.79
CA ARG A 110 9.11 -26.61 11.49
C ARG A 110 8.14 -27.78 11.56
N ALA A 111 8.50 -28.94 11.01
CA ALA A 111 7.67 -30.13 11.07
C ALA A 111 7.41 -30.61 12.51
N ILE A 112 8.41 -30.56 13.38
CA ILE A 112 8.24 -30.84 14.81
C ILE A 112 7.26 -29.83 15.44
N ASN A 113 7.45 -28.54 15.21
CA ASN A 113 6.58 -27.49 15.74
C ASN A 113 5.13 -27.59 15.22
N ASN A 114 4.96 -28.07 13.99
CA ASN A 114 3.66 -28.27 13.35
C ASN A 114 2.99 -29.61 13.74
N GLY A 115 3.65 -30.46 14.53
CA GLY A 115 3.12 -31.79 14.90
C GLY A 115 3.09 -32.78 13.73
N GLU A 116 3.95 -32.61 12.72
CA GLU A 116 4.04 -33.47 11.54
C GLU A 116 4.82 -34.77 11.83
N ILE A 117 5.61 -34.80 12.91
CA ILE A 117 6.28 -36.02 13.39
C ILE A 117 5.35 -36.75 14.34
N VAL A 118 4.79 -37.86 13.87
CA VAL A 118 3.78 -38.65 14.58
C VAL A 118 4.33 -40.03 14.99
N PRO A 119 3.90 -40.59 16.13
CA PRO A 119 4.30 -41.92 16.56
C PRO A 119 3.52 -43.00 15.81
N PHE A 120 4.22 -43.99 15.29
CA PHE A 120 3.67 -45.25 14.82
C PHE A 120 4.07 -46.36 15.80
N TYR A 121 3.28 -47.41 15.87
CA TYR A 121 3.42 -48.48 16.84
C TYR A 121 3.63 -49.81 16.13
N GLN A 122 4.79 -50.45 16.35
CA GLN A 122 5.08 -51.78 15.83
C GLN A 122 4.99 -52.81 16.96
N PRO A 123 4.04 -53.77 16.90
CA PRO A 123 3.92 -54.82 17.91
C PRO A 123 5.16 -55.73 17.95
N VAL A 124 5.63 -56.03 19.15
CA VAL A 124 6.66 -57.03 19.39
C VAL A 124 5.98 -58.27 19.98
N VAL A 125 6.05 -59.39 19.27
CA VAL A 125 5.38 -60.64 19.64
C VAL A 125 6.39 -61.73 20.02
N ASN A 126 6.01 -62.60 20.94
CA ASN A 126 6.79 -63.79 21.28
C ASN A 126 6.77 -64.78 20.10
N GLY A 127 7.93 -65.15 19.57
CA GLY A 127 8.03 -66.04 18.39
C GLY A 127 7.60 -67.49 18.63
N ARG A 128 7.51 -67.95 19.88
CA ARG A 128 7.03 -69.30 20.23
C ARG A 128 5.56 -69.31 20.63
N GLU A 129 5.12 -68.32 21.39
CA GLU A 129 3.78 -68.27 21.98
C GLU A 129 2.79 -67.39 21.20
N GLY A 130 3.26 -66.54 20.29
CA GLY A 130 2.43 -65.57 19.57
C GLY A 130 1.85 -64.45 20.43
N THR A 131 2.25 -64.38 21.70
CA THR A 131 1.74 -63.41 22.68
C THR A 131 2.41 -62.04 22.53
N LEU A 132 1.63 -60.96 22.70
CA LEU A 132 2.15 -59.59 22.67
C LEU A 132 3.10 -59.37 23.86
N ARG A 133 4.35 -59.01 23.58
CA ARG A 133 5.38 -58.70 24.58
C ARG A 133 5.55 -57.21 24.81
N GLY A 134 5.22 -56.39 23.81
CA GLY A 134 5.35 -54.94 23.89
C GLY A 134 5.12 -54.28 22.55
N VAL A 135 5.48 -53.00 22.47
CA VAL A 135 5.33 -52.17 21.27
C VAL A 135 6.57 -51.29 21.13
N GLU A 136 7.11 -51.24 19.93
CA GLU A 136 8.14 -50.28 19.55
C GLU A 136 7.48 -49.01 18.98
N VAL A 137 7.93 -47.84 19.42
CA VAL A 137 7.45 -46.55 18.92
C VAL A 137 8.40 -46.06 17.84
N LEU A 138 7.86 -45.80 16.65
CA LEU A 138 8.62 -45.40 15.48
C LEU A 138 8.17 -44.01 15.02
N ALA A 139 9.11 -43.08 14.87
CA ALA A 139 8.81 -41.76 14.33
C ALA A 139 8.42 -41.86 12.84
N ARG A 140 7.36 -41.14 12.45
CA ARG A 140 6.94 -40.97 11.05
C ARG A 140 6.68 -39.50 10.77
N TRP A 141 7.18 -39.01 9.65
CA TRP A 141 6.92 -37.65 9.22
C TRP A 141 5.80 -37.64 8.20
N LYS A 142 4.62 -37.18 8.64
CA LYS A 142 3.43 -37.03 7.82
C LYS A 142 3.40 -35.64 7.19
N GLN A 143 3.48 -35.56 5.87
CA GLN A 143 3.36 -34.30 5.16
C GLN A 143 1.90 -33.79 5.17
N PRO A 144 1.68 -32.47 5.18
CA PRO A 144 0.34 -31.87 5.15
C PRO A 144 -0.54 -32.36 3.98
N HIS A 145 0.07 -32.74 2.86
CA HIS A 145 -0.62 -33.12 1.61
C HIS A 145 -0.81 -34.64 1.44
N GLY A 146 -0.62 -35.43 2.49
CA GLY A 146 -1.02 -36.85 2.52
C GLY A 146 0.09 -37.88 2.24
N GLY A 147 1.36 -37.46 2.22
CA GLY A 147 2.53 -38.35 2.06
C GLY A 147 3.26 -38.64 3.38
N TYR A 148 4.11 -39.65 3.37
CA TYR A 148 5.09 -39.89 4.45
C TYR A 148 6.51 -39.72 3.91
N ILE A 149 7.34 -39.00 4.66
CA ILE A 149 8.77 -38.92 4.38
C ILE A 149 9.46 -40.12 5.01
N SER A 150 10.34 -40.78 4.24
CA SER A 150 11.11 -41.93 4.70
C SER A 150 11.94 -41.58 5.94
N PRO A 151 11.96 -42.43 6.99
CA PRO A 151 12.85 -42.25 8.16
C PRO A 151 14.31 -42.03 7.78
N ALA A 152 14.80 -42.71 6.74
CA ALA A 152 16.17 -42.56 6.26
C ALA A 152 16.51 -41.11 5.81
N ALA A 153 15.51 -40.30 5.45
CA ALA A 153 15.71 -38.94 5.00
C ALA A 153 15.82 -37.92 6.14
N PHE A 154 15.26 -38.21 7.33
CA PHE A 154 15.18 -37.23 8.43
C PHE A 154 15.81 -37.68 9.74
N ILE A 155 15.98 -38.99 9.98
CA ILE A 155 16.64 -39.48 11.20
C ILE A 155 18.11 -39.03 11.27
N PRO A 156 18.94 -39.17 10.20
CA PRO A 156 20.33 -38.69 10.26
C PRO A 156 20.43 -37.17 10.47
N LEU A 157 19.44 -36.44 9.96
CA LEU A 157 19.34 -35.00 10.14
C LEU A 157 19.03 -34.64 11.59
N ALA A 158 18.05 -35.33 12.20
CA ALA A 158 17.67 -35.19 13.60
C ALA A 158 18.87 -35.46 14.52
N GLU A 159 19.58 -36.58 14.30
CA GLU A 159 20.76 -36.98 15.06
C GLU A 159 21.89 -35.94 14.98
N LYS A 160 22.06 -35.30 13.82
CA LYS A 160 23.06 -34.24 13.64
C LYS A 160 22.67 -32.94 14.35
N SER A 161 21.38 -32.64 14.45
CA SER A 161 20.86 -31.40 15.05
C SER A 161 20.67 -31.44 16.56
N GLY A 162 20.68 -32.63 17.19
CA GLY A 162 20.57 -32.83 18.64
C GLY A 162 19.20 -33.33 19.09
#